data_AF-A0A7K0LC75-F1
#
_entry.id   AF-A0A7K0LC75-F1
#
_cell.length_a   1.000
_cell.length_b   1.000
_cell.length_c   1.000
_cell.angle_alpha   90.00
_cell.angle_beta   90.00
_cell.angle_gamma   90.00
#
_symmetry.space_group_name_H-M   'P 1'
#
loop_
_entity.id
_entity.type
_entity.pdbx_description
1 polymer ?
#
loop_
_entity_poly.entity_id
_entity_poly.type
_entity_poly.pdbx_seq_one_letter_code
_entity_poly.pdbx_strand_id
1 'polypeptide(L)'
;MLNNGSKFFIGLTALTAVSFGVYMLLIHPSALGATALFGLVAATAFLATMVVFTRDGDIELGDSSATTEQPTASMWPLIGAAGAALLLVGTITTPIVTLFGIIFLLATFVEWAVQSWSERASSDSAYNATLRKRLMNPIEFP
;
A
#
# COMPACT_ATOMS: atom_id res chain seq x y z
N MET A 1 -15.50 18.94 -7.11
CA MET A 1 -14.69 19.05 -8.35
C MET A 1 -13.73 17.87 -8.39
N LEU A 2 -13.55 17.21 -9.54
CA LEU A 2 -12.62 16.07 -9.67
C LEU A 2 -11.17 16.59 -9.67
N ASN A 3 -10.34 16.13 -8.74
CA ASN A 3 -8.91 16.44 -8.68
C ASN A 3 -8.13 15.72 -9.81
N ASN A 4 -6.91 16.16 -10.10
CA ASN A 4 -6.06 15.59 -11.15
C ASN A 4 -5.81 14.09 -10.96
N GLY A 5 -5.58 13.62 -9.72
CA GLY A 5 -5.42 12.19 -9.44
C GLY A 5 -6.66 11.37 -9.80
N SER A 6 -7.85 11.83 -9.39
CA SER A 6 -9.11 11.15 -9.71
C SER A 6 -9.38 11.05 -11.21
N LYS A 7 -9.07 12.09 -11.99
CA LYS A 7 -9.22 12.08 -13.45
C LYS A 7 -8.31 11.06 -14.12
N PHE A 8 -7.06 10.94 -13.65
CA PHE A 8 -6.11 9.96 -14.16
C PHE A 8 -6.62 8.53 -13.99
N PHE A 9 -7.05 8.16 -12.77
CA PHE A 9 -7.52 6.80 -12.52
C PHE A 9 -8.83 6.47 -13.23
N ILE A 10 -9.78 7.42 -13.31
CA ILE A 10 -11.01 7.24 -14.10
C ILE A 10 -10.68 7.02 -15.58
N GLY A 11 -9.77 7.83 -16.14
CA GLY A 11 -9.31 7.67 -17.52
C GLY A 11 -8.60 6.34 -17.76
N LEU A 12 -7.78 5.90 -16.81
CA LEU A 12 -7.08 4.61 -16.87
C LEU A 12 -8.08 3.44 -16.83
N THR A 13 -9.09 3.48 -15.97
CA THR A 13 -10.15 2.46 -15.91
C THR A 13 -10.94 2.39 -17.22
N ALA A 14 -11.25 3.54 -17.82
CA ALA A 14 -11.92 3.55 -19.12
C ALA A 14 -11.05 2.94 -20.22
N LEU A 15 -9.76 3.29 -20.25
CA LEU A 15 -8.81 2.75 -21.23
C LEU A 15 -8.63 1.23 -21.07
N THR A 16 -8.50 0.72 -19.85
CA THR A 16 -8.36 -0.72 -19.59
C THR A 16 -9.65 -1.48 -19.93
N ALA A 17 -10.82 -0.91 -19.67
CA ALA A 17 -12.11 -1.51 -20.03
C ALA A 17 -12.30 -1.59 -21.56
N VAL A 18 -11.95 -0.52 -22.28
CA VAL A 18 -11.95 -0.54 -23.76
C VAL A 18 -10.97 -1.57 -24.28
N SER A 19 -9.76 -1.63 -23.71
CA SER A 19 -8.73 -2.61 -24.10
C SER A 19 -9.20 -4.05 -23.88
N PHE A 20 -9.88 -4.32 -22.77
CA PHE A 20 -10.51 -5.61 -22.48
C PHE A 20 -11.59 -5.97 -23.51
N GLY A 21 -12.49 -5.03 -23.83
CA GLY A 21 -13.54 -5.25 -24.83
C GLY A 21 -12.98 -5.51 -26.23
N VAL A 22 -11.97 -4.74 -26.65
CA VAL A 22 -11.27 -4.93 -27.92
C VAL A 22 -10.55 -6.28 -27.94
N TYR A 23 -9.87 -6.66 -26.85
CA TYR A 23 -9.21 -7.96 -26.74
C TYR A 23 -10.21 -9.12 -26.91
N MET A 24 -11.33 -9.07 -26.20
CA MET A 24 -12.38 -10.10 -26.29
C MET A 24 -13.01 -10.21 -27.68
N LEU A 25 -13.06 -9.11 -28.42
CA LEU A 25 -13.67 -9.07 -29.75
C LEU A 25 -12.70 -9.52 -30.85
N LEU A 26 -11.43 -9.09 -30.81
CA LEU A 26 -10.46 -9.26 -31.89
C LEU A 26 -9.56 -10.48 -31.69
N ILE A 27 -9.28 -10.87 -30.44
CA ILE A 27 -8.38 -11.96 -30.10
C ILE A 27 -9.25 -13.10 -29.58
N HIS A 28 -9.11 -14.29 -30.19
CA HIS A 28 -9.78 -15.49 -29.69
C HIS A 28 -9.55 -15.58 -28.18
N PRO A 29 -10.62 -15.67 -27.36
CA PRO A 29 -10.53 -15.43 -25.92
C PRO A 29 -9.62 -16.47 -25.26
N SER A 30 -8.33 -16.15 -25.18
CA SER A 30 -7.40 -16.93 -24.38
C SER A 30 -7.70 -16.61 -22.92
N ALA A 31 -7.85 -17.65 -22.10
CA ALA A 31 -8.21 -17.48 -20.70
C ALA A 31 -7.23 -16.57 -19.94
N LEU A 32 -5.95 -16.55 -20.32
CA LEU A 32 -4.92 -15.75 -19.65
C LEU A 32 -5.00 -14.26 -19.97
N GLY A 33 -5.10 -13.87 -21.25
CA GLY A 33 -5.17 -12.45 -21.60
C GLY A 33 -6.47 -11.80 -21.16
N ALA A 34 -7.58 -12.54 -21.27
CA ALA A 34 -8.88 -12.17 -20.76
C ALA A 34 -8.87 -11.92 -19.24
N THR A 35 -8.34 -12.87 -18.46
CA THR A 35 -8.32 -12.75 -17.00
C THR A 35 -7.38 -11.65 -16.53
N ALA A 36 -6.22 -11.48 -17.17
CA ALA A 36 -5.29 -10.39 -16.85
C ALA A 36 -5.92 -9.01 -17.08
N LEU A 37 -6.56 -8.79 -18.23
CA LEU A 37 -7.20 -7.52 -18.55
C LEU A 37 -8.43 -7.25 -17.67
N PHE A 38 -9.23 -8.28 -17.39
CA PHE A 38 -10.34 -8.15 -16.45
C PHE A 38 -9.85 -7.78 -15.03
N GLY A 39 -8.79 -8.44 -14.55
CA GLY A 39 -8.16 -8.12 -13.27
C GLY A 39 -7.62 -6.68 -13.24
N LEU A 40 -7.03 -6.22 -14.34
CA LEU A 40 -6.54 -4.84 -14.45
C LEU A 40 -7.69 -3.82 -14.44
N VAL A 41 -8.81 -4.11 -15.09
CA VAL A 41 -10.03 -3.28 -15.01
C VAL A 41 -10.51 -3.19 -13.56
N ALA A 42 -10.63 -4.33 -12.87
CA ALA A 42 -11.05 -4.36 -11.47
C ALA A 42 -10.10 -3.58 -10.55
N ALA A 43 -8.79 -3.75 -10.70
CA ALA A 43 -7.78 -3.05 -9.90
C ALA A 43 -7.83 -1.53 -10.13
N THR A 44 -7.87 -1.09 -11.39
CA THR A 44 -7.92 0.34 -11.71
C THR A 44 -9.24 0.98 -11.27
N ALA A 45 -10.38 0.28 -11.43
CA ALA A 45 -11.67 0.75 -10.94
C ALA A 45 -11.72 0.88 -9.41
N PHE A 46 -11.11 -0.07 -8.70
CA PHE A 46 -10.96 -0.01 -7.25
C PHE A 46 -10.13 1.22 -6.83
N LEU A 47 -8.99 1.46 -7.47
CA LEU A 47 -8.15 2.64 -7.20
C LEU A 47 -8.87 3.95 -7.54
N ALA A 48 -9.58 4.03 -8.67
CA ALA A 48 -10.42 5.17 -9.01
C ALA A 48 -11.48 5.45 -7.93
N THR A 49 -12.13 4.40 -7.44
CA THR A 49 -13.13 4.52 -6.37
C THR A 49 -12.50 5.02 -5.07
N MET A 50 -11.34 4.47 -4.69
CA MET A 50 -10.61 4.91 -3.49
C MET A 50 -10.21 6.38 -3.58
N VAL A 51 -9.64 6.83 -4.69
CA VAL A 51 -9.19 8.22 -4.86
C VAL A 51 -10.37 9.20 -4.85
N VAL A 52 -11.50 8.84 -5.45
CA VAL A 52 -12.73 9.65 -5.38
C VAL A 52 -13.28 9.68 -3.96
N PHE A 53 -13.28 8.53 -3.27
CA PHE A 53 -13.77 8.40 -1.91
C PHE A 53 -12.94 9.19 -0.90
N THR A 54 -11.60 9.16 -1.02
CA THR A 54 -10.68 9.88 -0.14
C THR A 54 -10.44 11.34 -0.56
N ARG A 55 -11.10 11.80 -1.63
CA ARG A 55 -10.89 13.14 -2.22
C ARG A 55 -9.40 13.44 -2.49
N ASP A 56 -8.63 12.42 -2.85
CA ASP A 56 -7.18 12.51 -3.09
C ASP A 56 -6.37 13.07 -1.90
N GLY A 57 -6.92 13.00 -0.68
CA GLY A 57 -6.30 13.60 0.51
C GLY A 57 -6.24 15.13 0.49
N ASP A 58 -7.02 15.80 -0.38
CA ASP A 58 -7.03 17.25 -0.51
C ASP A 58 -7.63 17.91 0.75
N ILE A 59 -6.83 18.76 1.38
CA ILE A 59 -7.24 19.63 2.47
C ILE A 59 -7.58 20.97 1.80
N GLU A 60 -8.81 21.46 1.95
CA GLU A 60 -9.24 22.70 1.29
C GLU A 60 -8.20 23.81 1.54
N LEU A 61 -7.64 24.34 0.45
CA LEU A 61 -6.56 25.34 0.45
C LEU A 61 -6.95 26.51 1.38
N GLY A 62 -6.43 26.48 2.60
CA GLY A 62 -6.82 27.38 3.69
C GLY A 62 -6.58 26.78 5.08
N ASP A 63 -6.65 25.45 5.20
CA ASP A 63 -6.26 24.74 6.42
C ASP A 63 -4.77 24.32 6.31
N SER A 64 -3.87 25.24 6.65
CA SER A 64 -2.41 25.05 6.65
C SER A 64 -1.91 24.02 7.69
N SER A 65 -2.75 23.09 8.14
CA SER A 65 -2.38 22.00 9.03
C SER A 65 -1.83 20.78 8.30
N ALA A 66 -1.51 20.90 7.00
CA ALA A 66 -0.67 19.91 6.32
C ALA A 66 0.65 19.84 7.10
N THR A 67 0.78 18.80 7.92
CA THR A 67 1.94 18.55 8.77
C THR A 67 3.18 18.55 7.87
N THR A 68 3.97 19.63 7.93
CA THR A 68 5.29 19.72 7.30
C THR A 68 6.33 18.85 8.02
N GLU A 69 5.90 18.04 9.00
CA GLU A 69 6.77 17.09 9.66
C GLU A 69 7.24 16.04 8.67
N GLN A 70 8.57 16.06 8.49
CA GLN A 70 9.26 15.08 7.68
C GLN A 70 9.14 13.71 8.37
N PRO A 71 8.80 12.63 7.65
CA PRO A 71 8.73 11.29 8.22
C PRO A 71 10.03 10.95 8.95
N THR A 72 9.91 10.38 10.15
CA THR A 72 11.10 9.98 10.91
C THR A 72 11.86 8.90 10.15
N ALA A 73 13.20 8.91 10.24
CA ALA A 73 14.02 7.86 9.67
C ALA A 73 13.57 6.49 10.22
N SER A 74 13.32 5.52 9.34
CA SER A 74 12.85 4.19 9.71
C SER A 74 13.73 3.12 9.05
N MET A 75 14.15 2.13 9.84
CA MET A 75 14.92 0.99 9.32
C MET A 75 14.03 -0.08 8.68
N TRP A 76 12.72 -0.05 8.95
CA TRP A 76 11.77 -1.09 8.55
C TRP A 76 11.69 -1.32 7.03
N PRO A 77 11.76 -0.31 6.15
CA PRO A 77 11.82 -0.54 4.71
C PRO A 77 13.00 -1.42 4.27
N LEU A 78 14.16 -1.26 4.93
CA LEU A 78 15.35 -2.08 4.65
C LEU A 78 15.15 -3.52 5.13
N ILE A 79 14.57 -3.69 6.33
CA ILE A 79 14.26 -5.01 6.89
C ILE A 79 13.22 -5.73 6.01
N GLY A 80 12.21 -5.01 5.51
CA GLY A 80 11.21 -5.52 4.58
C GLY A 80 11.83 -5.98 3.26
N ALA A 81 12.76 -5.19 2.71
CA ALA A 81 13.50 -5.57 1.51
C ALA A 81 14.34 -6.84 1.72
N ALA A 82 15.02 -6.95 2.87
CA ALA A 82 15.74 -8.16 3.25
C ALA A 82 14.80 -9.37 3.42
N GLY A 83 13.65 -9.18 4.05
CA GLY A 83 12.61 -10.20 4.20
C GLY A 83 12.05 -10.68 2.85
N ALA A 84 11.81 -9.76 1.91
CA ALA A 84 11.38 -10.09 0.54
C ALA A 84 12.45 -10.88 -0.20
N ALA A 85 13.73 -10.50 -0.07
CA ALA A 85 14.85 -11.24 -0.66
C ALA A 85 14.95 -12.66 -0.06
N LEU A 86 14.85 -12.80 1.27
CA LEU A 86 14.82 -14.11 1.95
C LEU A 86 13.64 -14.96 1.51
N LEU A 87 12.45 -14.37 1.35
CA LEU A 87 11.27 -15.08 0.87
C LEU A 87 11.54 -15.66 -0.53
N LEU A 88 12.05 -14.84 -1.44
CA LEU A 88 12.36 -15.25 -2.81
C LEU A 88 13.42 -16.36 -2.83
N VAL A 89 14.53 -16.18 -2.12
CA VAL A 89 15.57 -17.21 -2.00
C VAL A 89 15.03 -18.48 -1.35
N GLY A 90 14.15 -18.35 -0.36
CA GLY A 90 13.52 -19.45 0.35
C GLY A 90 12.71 -20.35 -0.59
N THR A 91 11.96 -19.76 -1.52
CA THR A 91 11.11 -20.53 -2.45
C THR A 91 11.88 -21.52 -3.33
N ILE A 92 13.18 -21.27 -3.55
CA ILE A 92 14.05 -22.12 -4.39
C ILE A 92 15.10 -22.89 -3.58
N THR A 93 15.20 -22.68 -2.26
CA THR A 93 16.22 -23.34 -1.42
C THR A 93 15.59 -24.30 -0.43
N THR A 94 14.99 -23.78 0.65
CA THR A 94 14.41 -24.58 1.72
C THR A 94 13.19 -23.90 2.35
N PRO A 95 12.19 -24.67 2.83
CA PRO A 95 11.01 -24.12 3.49
C PRO A 95 11.33 -23.24 4.71
N ILE A 96 12.40 -23.54 5.44
CA ILE A 96 12.77 -22.77 6.65
C ILE A 96 13.24 -21.35 6.31
N VAL A 97 13.97 -21.16 5.22
CA VAL A 97 14.37 -19.83 4.73
C VAL A 97 13.14 -19.04 4.27
N THR A 98 12.18 -19.71 3.61
CA THR A 98 10.89 -19.11 3.24
C THR A 98 10.14 -18.60 4.47
N LEU A 99 10.07 -19.43 5.53
CA LEU A 99 9.42 -19.07 6.79
C LEU A 99 10.07 -17.82 7.42
N PHE A 100 11.39 -17.73 7.44
CA PHE A 100 12.07 -16.52 7.91
C PHE A 100 11.72 -15.29 7.07
N GLY A 101 11.68 -15.41 5.73
CA GLY A 101 11.23 -14.32 4.86
C GLY A 101 9.83 -13.82 5.21
N ILE A 102 8.88 -14.75 5.43
CA ILE A 102 7.50 -14.41 5.86
C ILE A 102 7.52 -13.69 7.21
N ILE A 103 8.25 -14.20 8.20
CA ILE A 103 8.33 -13.60 9.53
C ILE A 103 8.87 -12.16 9.46
N PHE A 104 9.94 -11.93 8.69
CA PHE A 104 10.53 -10.60 8.54
C PHE A 104 9.58 -9.63 7.84
N LEU A 105 8.83 -10.09 6.83
CA LEU A 105 7.83 -9.27 6.15
C LEU A 105 6.66 -8.93 7.08
N LEU A 106 6.17 -9.88 7.87
CA LEU A 106 5.10 -9.65 8.84
C LEU A 106 5.54 -8.68 9.94
N ALA A 107 6.73 -8.89 10.50
CA ALA A 107 7.29 -7.99 11.51
C ALA A 107 7.44 -6.58 10.96
N THR A 108 8.03 -6.44 9.76
CA THR A 108 8.17 -5.15 9.08
C THR A 108 6.82 -4.48 8.86
N PHE A 109 5.81 -5.23 8.38
CA PHE A 109 4.49 -4.69 8.12
C PHE A 109 3.85 -4.12 9.39
N VAL A 110 3.85 -4.90 10.48
CA VAL A 110 3.27 -4.47 11.76
C VAL A 110 4.01 -3.27 12.33
N GLU A 111 5.33 -3.36 12.45
CA GLU A 111 6.16 -2.32 13.07
C GLU A 111 6.13 -1.02 12.29
N TRP A 112 6.20 -1.10 10.97
CA TRP A 112 6.16 0.08 10.12
C TRP A 112 4.77 0.71 10.09
N ALA A 113 3.70 -0.10 10.09
CA ALA A 113 2.33 0.41 10.21
C ALA A 113 2.09 1.12 11.54
N VAL A 114 2.50 0.51 12.66
CA VAL A 114 2.38 1.12 13.99
C VAL A 114 3.21 2.38 14.09
N GLN A 115 4.46 2.38 13.61
CA GLN A 115 5.30 3.58 13.56
C GLN A 115 4.60 4.70 12.80
N SER A 116 4.21 4.42 11.55
CA SER A 116 3.60 5.38 10.63
C SER A 116 2.30 5.95 11.19
N TRP A 117 1.45 5.10 11.79
CA TRP A 117 0.21 5.53 12.41
C TRP A 117 0.47 6.38 13.66
N SER A 118 1.36 5.91 14.54
CA SER A 118 1.64 6.60 15.81
C SER A 118 2.18 8.01 15.59
N GLU A 119 3.05 8.20 14.60
CA GLU A 119 3.61 9.51 14.24
C GLU A 119 2.55 10.51 13.78
N ARG A 120 1.39 10.03 13.31
CA ARG A 120 0.28 10.86 12.80
C ARG A 120 -0.96 10.84 13.70
N ALA A 121 -0.89 10.25 14.89
CA ALA A 121 -2.05 10.06 15.75
C ALA A 121 -2.54 11.38 16.39
N SER A 122 -1.64 12.32 16.63
CA SER A 122 -1.90 13.64 17.20
C SER A 122 -0.87 14.66 16.69
N SER A 123 -1.13 15.95 16.89
CA SER A 123 -0.16 17.03 16.66
C SER A 123 0.90 17.14 17.76
N ASP A 124 0.79 16.38 18.86
CA ASP A 124 1.76 16.32 19.96
C ASP A 124 2.66 15.08 19.83
N SER A 125 3.94 15.30 19.54
CA SER A 125 4.93 14.24 19.37
C SER A 125 5.21 13.44 20.65
N ALA A 126 5.06 14.04 21.85
CA ALA A 126 5.22 13.33 23.11
C ALA A 126 4.06 12.36 23.37
N TYR A 127 2.84 12.76 22.99
CA TYR A 127 1.67 11.90 23.02
C TYR A 127 1.81 10.73 22.01
N ASN A 128 2.26 11.01 20.80
CA ASN A 128 2.49 9.99 19.77
C ASN A 128 3.50 8.93 20.22
N ALA A 129 4.62 9.36 20.84
CA ALA A 129 5.63 8.46 21.37
C ALA A 129 5.11 7.56 22.51
N THR A 130 4.23 8.07 23.36
CA THR A 130 3.59 7.25 24.42
C THR A 130 2.58 6.27 23.84
N LEU A 131 1.87 6.63 22.76
CA LEU A 131 0.92 5.76 22.09
C LEU A 131 1.61 4.55 21.44
N ARG A 132 2.76 4.76 20.77
CA ARG A 132 3.60 3.67 20.25
C ARG A 132 4.01 2.71 21.37
N LYS A 133 4.53 3.24 22.49
CA LYS A 133 4.96 2.42 23.63
C LYS A 133 3.81 1.59 24.21
N ARG A 134 2.60 2.13 24.32
CA ARG A 134 1.44 1.39 24.83
C ARG A 134 1.07 0.18 23.97
N LEU A 135 1.20 0.30 22.65
CA LEU A 135 0.92 -0.80 21.72
C LEU A 135 2.07 -1.82 21.67
N MET A 136 3.31 -1.35 21.71
CA MET A 136 4.48 -2.21 21.46
C MET A 136 5.03 -2.84 22.74
N ASN A 137 5.01 -2.15 23.88
CA ASN A 137 5.59 -2.66 25.13
C ASN A 137 5.03 -4.03 25.56
N PRO A 138 3.71 -4.34 25.47
CA PRO A 138 3.20 -5.65 25.85
C PRO A 138 3.74 -6.79 24.98
N ILE A 139 4.17 -6.48 23.75
CA ILE A 139 4.72 -7.45 22.79
C ILE A 139 6.24 -7.55 22.94
N GLU A 140 6.92 -6.41 23.18
CA GLU A 140 8.37 -6.33 23.34
C GLU A 140 8.85 -6.82 24.72
N PHE A 141 8.03 -6.62 25.77
CA PHE A 141 8.34 -6.95 27.16
C PHE A 141 7.17 -7.72 27.82
N PRO A 142 7.03 -9.03 27.55
CA PRO A 142 5.99 -9.87 28.15
C PRO A 142 6.19 -10.12 29.65
#